data_AF-A0A929K680-F1
#
_entry.id   AF-A0A929K680-F1
#
_cell.length_a   1.000
_cell.length_b   1.000
_cell.length_c   1.000
_cell.angle_alpha   90.00
_cell.angle_beta   90.00
_cell.angle_gamma   90.00
#
_symmetry.space_group_name_H-M   'P 1'
#
loop_
_entity.id
_entity.type
_entity.pdbx_description
1 polymer ?
#
loop_
_entity_poly.entity_id
_entity_poly.type
_entity_poly.pdbx_seq_one_letter_code
_entity_poly.pdbx_strand_id
1 'polypeptide(L)'
;VNYRLRDWLISRQRYWGAPIPMIYCSDCGMVPVPESDLPVLLPEDVDFRPKGMSPLASSKEFINTICPKCGKEAKRETDTMDTFVCSSWYYLRFCSPKTDTAPFDAEELKYWMPVDQYIGGVEHAILHLLYSRFFTKALYDMGFVNFKEPFKRLFTQGMVCKDGAAMSKSKGNIVNPGKIFSKFGIDAT
;
A
#
# COMPACT_ATOMS: atom_id res chain seq x y z
N VAL A 1 19.03 -2.61 -25.87
CA VAL A 1 19.19 -2.04 -24.51
C VAL A 1 18.53 -3.00 -23.52
N ASN A 2 19.18 -3.39 -22.42
CA ASN A 2 18.66 -4.34 -21.42
C ASN A 2 18.72 -3.72 -20.00
N TYR A 3 17.78 -4.08 -19.12
CA TYR A 3 17.73 -3.63 -17.71
C TYR A 3 17.77 -4.80 -16.73
N ARG A 4 18.39 -4.58 -15.56
CA ARG A 4 18.36 -5.54 -14.43
C ARG A 4 17.03 -5.52 -13.67
N LEU A 5 16.32 -4.39 -13.68
CA LEU A 5 15.01 -4.23 -13.03
C LEU A 5 14.00 -5.24 -13.62
N ARG A 6 13.14 -5.79 -12.76
CA ARG A 6 12.05 -6.70 -13.14
C ARG A 6 10.72 -6.07 -12.76
N ASP A 7 9.65 -6.55 -13.37
CA ASP A 7 8.30 -6.12 -13.04
C ASP A 7 7.96 -6.40 -11.58
N TRP A 8 7.09 -5.58 -11.03
CA TRP A 8 6.72 -5.64 -9.63
C TRP A 8 5.59 -6.65 -9.41
N LEU A 9 5.92 -7.74 -8.71
CA LEU A 9 4.96 -8.72 -8.24
C LEU A 9 4.19 -8.14 -7.04
N ILE A 10 2.94 -7.73 -7.26
CA ILE A 10 2.10 -7.07 -6.25
C ILE A 10 1.14 -8.01 -5.50
N SER A 11 0.77 -9.16 -6.07
CA SER A 11 -0.20 -10.07 -5.46
C SER A 11 0.41 -10.87 -4.31
N ARG A 12 -0.37 -11.11 -3.26
CA ARG A 12 0.04 -11.84 -2.05
C ARG A 12 -1.04 -12.83 -1.63
N GLN A 13 -0.62 -14.05 -1.33
CA GLN A 13 -1.48 -15.10 -0.75
C GLN A 13 -1.67 -14.86 0.76
N ARG A 14 -2.19 -13.69 1.12
CA ARG A 14 -2.36 -13.22 2.50
C ARG A 14 -3.75 -12.61 2.66
N TYR A 15 -4.32 -12.76 3.85
CA TYR A 15 -5.60 -12.16 4.21
C TYR A 15 -5.52 -10.64 4.37
N TRP A 16 -4.53 -10.16 5.12
CA TRP A 16 -4.47 -8.75 5.54
C TRP A 16 -3.82 -7.86 4.47
N GLY A 17 -4.61 -7.52 3.46
CA GLY A 17 -4.25 -6.59 2.39
C GLY A 17 -5.50 -6.15 1.63
N ALA A 18 -5.38 -5.16 0.75
CA ALA A 18 -6.48 -4.73 -0.08
C ALA A 18 -6.81 -5.79 -1.14
N PRO A 19 -8.05 -6.30 -1.24
CA PRO A 19 -8.43 -7.23 -2.30
C PRO A 19 -8.17 -6.64 -3.69
N ILE A 20 -7.62 -7.45 -4.59
CA ILE A 20 -7.43 -7.05 -5.99
C ILE A 20 -8.81 -7.04 -6.68
N PRO A 21 -9.25 -5.93 -7.28
CA PRO A 21 -10.62 -5.78 -7.81
C PRO A 21 -10.79 -6.45 -9.19
N MET A 22 -10.48 -7.74 -9.27
CA MET A 22 -10.59 -8.56 -10.48
C MET A 22 -11.48 -9.79 -10.26
N ILE A 23 -12.14 -10.23 -11.33
CA ILE A 23 -13.02 -11.40 -11.40
C ILE A 23 -12.53 -12.31 -12.54
N TYR A 24 -12.52 -13.61 -12.29
CA TYR A 24 -12.21 -14.66 -13.24
C TYR A 24 -13.50 -15.37 -13.70
N CYS A 25 -13.83 -15.24 -14.98
CA CYS A 25 -14.96 -15.90 -15.62
C CYS A 25 -14.46 -16.91 -16.65
N SER A 26 -15.06 -18.11 -16.72
CA SER A 26 -14.70 -19.15 -17.70
C SER A 26 -14.83 -18.68 -19.16
N ASP A 27 -15.80 -17.79 -19.41
CA ASP A 27 -16.19 -17.41 -20.76
C ASP A 27 -15.57 -16.07 -21.18
N CYS A 28 -15.42 -15.14 -20.23
CA CYS A 28 -14.93 -13.79 -20.48
C CYS A 28 -13.45 -13.61 -20.11
N GLY A 29 -12.82 -14.57 -19.42
CA GLY A 29 -11.48 -14.44 -18.88
C GLY A 29 -11.44 -13.53 -17.65
N MET A 30 -10.40 -12.70 -17.56
CA MET A 30 -10.19 -11.75 -16.48
C MET A 30 -10.99 -10.47 -16.74
N VAL A 31 -11.85 -10.07 -15.79
CA VAL A 31 -12.75 -8.92 -15.91
C VAL A 31 -12.62 -8.06 -14.65
N PRO A 32 -12.51 -6.73 -14.75
CA PRO A 32 -12.45 -5.86 -13.57
C PRO A 32 -13.80 -5.82 -12.86
N VAL A 33 -13.77 -5.61 -11.55
CA VAL A 33 -14.96 -5.25 -10.77
C VAL A 33 -15.44 -3.86 -11.23
N PRO A 34 -16.76 -3.63 -11.44
CA PRO A 34 -17.29 -2.31 -11.76
C PRO A 34 -16.93 -1.27 -10.70
N GLU A 35 -16.67 -0.03 -11.10
CA GLU A 35 -16.31 1.06 -10.16
C GLU A 35 -17.40 1.31 -9.11
N SER A 36 -18.68 1.17 -9.48
CA SER A 36 -19.84 1.27 -8.58
C SER A 36 -19.87 0.22 -7.48
N ASP A 37 -19.17 -0.90 -7.68
CA ASP A 37 -19.17 -2.05 -6.77
C ASP A 37 -17.94 -2.01 -5.84
N LEU A 38 -17.12 -0.96 -5.94
CA LEU A 38 -16.03 -0.71 -5.01
C LEU A 38 -16.57 -0.09 -3.71
N PRO A 39 -15.95 -0.38 -2.56
CA PRO A 39 -14.79 -1.26 -2.38
C PRO A 39 -15.15 -2.75 -2.30
N VAL A 40 -14.25 -3.61 -2.79
CA VAL A 40 -14.28 -5.05 -2.48
C VAL A 40 -13.75 -5.23 -1.05
N LEU A 41 -14.65 -5.53 -0.11
CA LEU A 41 -14.31 -5.68 1.30
C LEU A 41 -13.75 -7.07 1.62
N LEU A 42 -12.87 -7.13 2.63
CA LEU A 42 -12.38 -8.40 3.16
C LEU A 42 -13.53 -9.15 3.86
N PRO A 43 -13.66 -10.47 3.63
CA PRO A 43 -14.64 -11.30 4.33
C PRO A 43 -14.20 -11.64 5.74
N GLU A 44 -15.14 -11.83 6.65
CA GLU A 44 -14.85 -12.23 8.04
C GLU A 44 -14.79 -13.76 8.22
N ASP A 45 -15.35 -14.53 7.27
CA ASP A 45 -15.51 -15.99 7.33
C ASP A 45 -14.33 -16.79 6.73
N VAL A 46 -13.09 -16.46 7.14
CA VAL A 46 -11.88 -17.10 6.58
C VAL A 46 -11.19 -18.09 7.53
N ASP A 47 -10.56 -19.11 6.96
CA ASP A 47 -9.69 -20.05 7.67
C ASP A 47 -8.23 -19.61 7.56
N PHE A 48 -7.67 -19.15 8.69
CA PHE A 48 -6.30 -18.63 8.77
C PHE A 48 -5.20 -19.70 8.80
N ARG A 49 -5.54 -20.99 8.85
CA ARG A 49 -4.52 -22.05 8.92
C ARG A 49 -3.69 -22.07 7.63
N PRO A 50 -2.35 -22.18 7.72
CA PRO A 50 -1.48 -22.16 6.55
C PRO A 50 -1.72 -23.41 5.69
N LYS A 51 -2.34 -23.21 4.52
CA LYS A 51 -2.62 -24.27 3.54
C LYS A 51 -1.87 -24.10 2.21
N GLY A 52 -0.97 -23.12 2.13
CA GLY A 52 -0.25 -22.77 0.89
C GLY A 52 -1.09 -22.00 -0.14
N MET A 53 -2.32 -21.62 0.20
CA MET A 53 -3.22 -20.78 -0.61
C MET A 53 -3.62 -19.53 0.17
N SER A 54 -4.15 -18.52 -0.54
CA SER A 54 -4.72 -17.34 0.13
C SER A 54 -5.87 -17.73 1.07
N PRO A 55 -5.94 -17.18 2.30
CA PRO A 55 -7.09 -17.39 3.19
C PRO A 55 -8.42 -16.96 2.56
N LEU A 56 -8.42 -15.99 1.64
CA LEU A 56 -9.65 -15.55 0.96
C LEU A 56 -10.28 -16.67 0.13
N ALA A 57 -9.49 -17.65 -0.33
CA ALA A 57 -10.00 -18.79 -1.08
C ALA A 57 -10.88 -19.74 -0.25
N SER A 58 -10.86 -19.64 1.09
CA SER A 58 -11.75 -20.45 1.94
C SER A 58 -13.13 -19.85 2.13
N SER A 59 -13.28 -18.53 1.98
CA SER A 59 -14.57 -17.85 2.10
C SER A 59 -15.40 -18.07 0.84
N LYS A 60 -16.46 -18.87 0.96
CA LYS A 60 -17.39 -19.12 -0.15
C LYS A 60 -18.20 -17.88 -0.49
N GLU A 61 -18.49 -17.05 0.51
CA GLU A 61 -19.26 -15.82 0.33
C GLU A 61 -18.46 -14.77 -0.46
N PHE A 62 -17.14 -14.72 -0.24
CA PHE A 62 -16.26 -13.83 -0.98
C PHE A 62 -15.95 -14.32 -2.38
N ILE A 63 -15.49 -15.58 -2.51
CA ILE A 63 -14.92 -16.06 -3.77
C ILE A 63 -15.98 -16.17 -4.87
N ASN A 64 -17.21 -16.56 -4.54
CA ASN A 64 -18.25 -16.78 -5.52
C ASN A 64 -18.92 -15.44 -5.87
N THR A 65 -18.97 -15.12 -7.16
CA THR A 65 -19.59 -13.89 -7.65
C THR A 65 -20.17 -14.10 -9.04
N ILE A 66 -20.74 -13.05 -9.63
CA ILE A 66 -21.28 -13.06 -10.99
C ILE A 66 -20.37 -12.22 -11.88
N CYS A 67 -20.12 -12.69 -13.11
CA CYS A 67 -19.36 -11.94 -14.08
C CYS A 67 -20.15 -10.70 -14.52
N PRO A 68 -19.61 -9.48 -14.37
CA PRO A 68 -20.32 -8.26 -14.74
C PRO A 68 -20.49 -8.10 -16.27
N LYS A 69 -19.77 -8.88 -17.08
CA LYS A 69 -19.83 -8.83 -18.54
C LYS A 69 -20.90 -9.74 -19.15
N CYS A 70 -21.10 -10.94 -18.59
CA CYS A 70 -22.00 -11.95 -19.17
C CYS A 70 -23.06 -12.51 -18.21
N GLY A 71 -23.04 -12.13 -16.93
CA GLY A 71 -24.04 -12.56 -15.94
C GLY A 71 -23.89 -14.00 -15.44
N LYS A 72 -22.86 -14.75 -15.87
CA LYS A 72 -22.61 -16.14 -15.42
C LYS A 72 -21.82 -16.18 -14.11
N GLU A 73 -21.83 -17.34 -13.46
CA GLU A 73 -20.99 -17.60 -12.28
C GLU A 73 -19.50 -17.35 -12.58
N ALA A 74 -18.83 -16.72 -11.63
CA ALA A 74 -17.43 -16.34 -11.71
C ALA A 74 -16.78 -16.38 -10.32
N LYS A 75 -15.46 -16.25 -10.29
CA LYS A 75 -14.69 -16.24 -9.03
C LYS A 75 -13.92 -14.94 -8.87
N ARG A 76 -13.94 -14.33 -7.68
CA ARG A 76 -13.08 -13.18 -7.37
C ARG A 76 -11.61 -13.59 -7.33
N GLU A 77 -10.72 -12.64 -7.60
CA GLU A 77 -9.32 -12.75 -7.21
C GLU A 77 -9.22 -12.91 -5.68
N THR A 78 -8.42 -13.88 -5.25
CA THR A 78 -8.25 -14.25 -3.84
C THR A 78 -6.95 -13.70 -3.25
N ASP A 79 -6.02 -13.24 -4.08
CA ASP A 79 -4.84 -12.54 -3.62
C ASP A 79 -5.15 -11.10 -3.23
N THR A 80 -4.37 -10.59 -2.28
CA THR A 80 -4.40 -9.18 -1.87
C THR A 80 -3.18 -8.43 -2.40
N MET A 81 -3.29 -7.11 -2.48
CA MET A 81 -2.18 -6.25 -2.85
C MET A 81 -1.16 -6.13 -1.72
N ASP A 82 0.12 -6.19 -2.08
CA ASP A 82 1.25 -5.96 -1.18
C ASP A 82 1.19 -4.57 -0.52
N THR A 83 1.70 -4.48 0.72
CA THR A 83 1.70 -3.23 1.50
C THR A 83 2.39 -2.06 0.78
N PHE A 84 3.36 -2.33 -0.10
CA PHE A 84 4.02 -1.29 -0.88
C PHE A 84 3.11 -0.65 -1.93
N VAL A 85 2.04 -1.30 -2.36
CA VAL A 85 1.03 -0.67 -3.24
C VAL A 85 0.38 0.50 -2.50
N CYS A 86 -0.07 0.28 -1.26
CA CYS A 86 -0.68 1.34 -0.44
C CYS A 86 0.32 2.45 -0.09
N SER A 87 1.54 2.10 0.32
CA SER A 87 2.55 3.10 0.69
C SER A 87 3.21 3.81 -0.49
N SER A 88 2.91 3.44 -1.74
CA SER A 88 3.43 4.13 -2.92
C SER A 88 2.73 5.45 -3.25
N TRP A 89 1.57 5.72 -2.64
CA TRP A 89 0.79 6.92 -2.95
C TRP A 89 0.11 7.58 -1.74
N TYR A 90 0.32 7.08 -0.52
CA TYR A 90 -0.33 7.60 0.69
C TYR A 90 -0.10 9.11 0.93
N TYR A 91 1.05 9.64 0.53
CA TYR A 91 1.38 11.07 0.64
C TYR A 91 0.46 11.95 -0.24
N LEU A 92 -0.09 11.41 -1.34
CA LEU A 92 -1.12 12.07 -2.13
C LEU A 92 -2.46 12.06 -1.40
N ARG A 93 -2.81 10.93 -0.77
CA ARG A 93 -4.07 10.78 -0.02
C ARG A 93 -4.14 11.73 1.18
N PHE A 94 -3.02 12.06 1.81
CA PHE A 94 -2.98 13.01 2.92
C PHE A 94 -3.40 14.42 2.56
N CYS A 95 -3.33 14.83 1.29
CA CYS A 95 -3.81 16.13 0.86
C CYS A 95 -5.33 16.26 1.03
N SER A 96 -6.07 15.15 0.90
CA SER A 96 -7.53 15.15 0.98
C SER A 96 -8.10 13.82 1.53
N PRO A 97 -7.83 13.48 2.81
CA PRO A 97 -8.10 12.14 3.35
C PRO A 97 -9.59 11.81 3.48
N LYS A 98 -10.46 12.83 3.46
CA LYS A 98 -11.90 12.71 3.61
C LYS A 98 -12.66 12.62 2.27
N THR A 99 -11.99 12.73 1.14
CA THR A 99 -12.61 12.61 -0.19
C THR A 99 -13.07 11.18 -0.43
N ASP A 100 -14.37 10.96 -0.61
CA ASP A 100 -14.99 9.65 -0.81
C ASP A 100 -15.34 9.34 -2.28
N THR A 101 -15.36 10.36 -3.13
CA THR A 101 -15.67 10.24 -4.57
C THR A 101 -14.46 10.04 -5.48
N ALA A 102 -13.24 10.20 -4.95
CA ALA A 102 -12.00 10.08 -5.70
C ALA A 102 -10.83 9.67 -4.80
N PRO A 103 -9.71 9.18 -5.37
CA PRO A 103 -8.50 8.87 -4.59
C PRO A 103 -7.94 10.09 -3.86
N PHE A 104 -8.05 11.28 -4.45
CA PHE A 104 -7.63 12.57 -3.90
C PHE A 104 -8.31 13.73 -4.64
N ASP A 105 -8.33 14.90 -4.00
CA ASP A 105 -8.77 16.17 -4.60
C ASP A 105 -7.61 16.84 -5.37
N ALA A 106 -7.88 17.28 -6.60
CA ALA A 106 -6.86 17.81 -7.49
C ALA A 106 -6.34 19.19 -7.07
N GLU A 107 -7.19 20.04 -6.48
CA GLU A 107 -6.78 21.37 -6.03
C GLU A 107 -5.96 21.28 -4.74
N GLU A 108 -6.35 20.40 -3.81
CA GLU A 108 -5.54 20.10 -2.62
C GLU A 108 -4.16 19.53 -3.00
N LEU A 109 -4.10 18.62 -3.97
CA LEU A 109 -2.82 18.11 -4.48
C LEU A 109 -1.94 19.21 -5.03
N LYS A 110 -2.51 20.12 -5.84
CA LYS A 110 -1.77 21.23 -6.44
C LYS A 110 -1.19 22.18 -5.39
N TYR A 111 -1.88 22.34 -4.26
CA TYR A 111 -1.39 23.15 -3.14
C TYR A 111 -0.26 22.47 -2.36
N TRP A 112 -0.44 21.20 -2.00
CA TRP A 112 0.47 20.49 -1.08
C TRP A 112 1.69 19.83 -1.75
N MET A 113 1.59 19.46 -3.03
CA MET A 113 2.60 18.63 -3.70
C MET A 113 3.49 19.41 -4.68
N PRO A 114 4.73 18.94 -4.93
CA PRO A 114 5.36 17.76 -4.32
C PRO A 114 5.93 18.04 -2.93
N VAL A 115 6.12 16.98 -2.14
CA VAL A 115 6.65 17.06 -0.76
C VAL A 115 8.01 17.76 -0.76
N ASP A 116 8.12 18.86 -0.03
CA ASP A 116 9.37 19.64 0.02
C ASP A 116 10.50 18.90 0.73
N GLN A 117 10.20 18.27 1.86
CA GLN A 117 11.16 17.52 2.68
C GLN A 117 10.54 16.20 3.14
N TYR A 118 11.10 15.10 2.67
CA TYR A 118 10.76 13.76 3.13
C TYR A 118 11.89 13.22 4.01
N ILE A 119 11.53 12.64 5.16
CA ILE A 119 12.49 12.09 6.14
C ILE A 119 12.13 10.63 6.36
N GLY A 120 13.07 9.72 6.11
CA GLY A 120 12.85 8.28 6.22
C GLY A 120 14.15 7.49 6.12
N GLY A 121 14.17 6.27 6.63
CA GLY A 121 15.38 5.48 6.67
C GLY A 121 15.83 4.96 5.29
N VAL A 122 17.13 4.70 5.17
CA VAL A 122 17.77 4.25 3.92
C VAL A 122 17.33 2.85 3.49
N GLU A 123 16.76 2.06 4.40
CA GLU A 123 16.20 0.72 4.12
C GLU A 123 15.14 0.72 3.01
N HIS A 124 14.52 1.86 2.73
CA HIS A 124 13.49 2.02 1.70
C HIS A 124 14.02 2.43 0.32
N ALA A 125 15.34 2.53 0.12
CA ALA A 125 15.98 3.02 -1.12
C ALA A 125 15.50 2.33 -2.41
N ILE A 126 15.38 1.00 -2.40
CA ILE A 126 14.93 0.19 -3.56
C ILE A 126 13.58 -0.48 -3.33
N LEU A 127 12.77 0.07 -2.42
CA LEU A 127 11.42 -0.37 -2.10
C LEU A 127 10.46 0.83 -2.23
N HIS A 128 9.93 1.32 -1.13
CA HIS A 128 9.00 2.45 -1.09
C HIS A 128 9.49 3.68 -1.88
N LEU A 129 10.77 4.06 -1.79
CA LEU A 129 11.28 5.22 -2.53
C LEU A 129 11.31 4.99 -4.05
N LEU A 130 11.51 3.74 -4.49
CA LEU A 130 11.43 3.39 -5.91
C LEU A 130 9.97 3.30 -6.38
N TYR A 131 9.12 2.59 -5.62
CA TYR A 131 7.72 2.38 -5.99
C TYR A 131 6.90 3.68 -5.95
N SER A 132 7.17 4.60 -5.01
CA SER A 132 6.54 5.91 -4.98
C SER A 132 6.84 6.75 -6.22
N ARG A 133 8.08 6.69 -6.70
CA ARG A 133 8.48 7.37 -7.94
C ARG A 133 7.79 6.75 -9.16
N PHE A 134 7.71 5.41 -9.20
CA PHE A 134 6.98 4.72 -10.26
C PHE A 134 5.49 5.13 -10.27
N PHE A 135 4.81 5.06 -9.12
CA PHE A 135 3.41 5.47 -8.98
C PHE A 135 3.19 6.93 -9.38
N THR A 136 4.05 7.85 -8.94
CA THR A 136 3.95 9.27 -9.31
C THR A 136 4.07 9.47 -10.82
N LYS A 137 5.00 8.78 -11.49
CA LYS A 137 5.16 8.88 -12.94
C LYS A 137 3.98 8.28 -13.70
N ALA A 138 3.48 7.13 -13.25
CA ALA A 138 2.27 6.54 -13.83
C ALA A 138 1.07 7.49 -13.71
N LEU A 139 0.86 8.08 -12.53
CA LEU A 139 -0.20 9.08 -12.30
C LEU A 139 0.00 10.35 -13.12
N TYR A 140 1.25 10.78 -13.33
CA TYR A 140 1.57 11.91 -14.20
C TYR A 140 1.19 11.61 -15.65
N ASP A 141 1.57 10.44 -16.16
CA ASP A 141 1.27 10.03 -17.54
C ASP A 141 -0.26 9.85 -17.76
N MET A 142 -0.98 9.47 -16.70
CA MET A 142 -2.45 9.39 -16.68
C MET A 142 -3.14 10.76 -16.47
N GLY A 143 -2.40 11.84 -16.22
CA GLY A 143 -2.94 13.20 -16.03
C GLY A 143 -3.52 13.50 -14.64
N PHE A 144 -3.31 12.63 -13.64
CA PHE A 144 -3.78 12.86 -12.26
C PHE A 144 -2.92 13.84 -11.47
N VAL A 145 -1.64 13.98 -11.84
CA VAL A 145 -0.70 14.90 -11.20
C VAL A 145 0.13 15.64 -12.24
N ASN A 146 0.62 16.84 -11.90
CA ASN A 146 1.44 17.67 -12.79
C ASN A 146 2.94 17.66 -12.46
N PHE A 147 3.38 16.78 -11.55
CA PHE A 147 4.77 16.61 -11.14
C PHE A 147 5.24 15.16 -11.37
N LYS A 148 6.53 14.98 -11.66
CA LYS A 148 7.13 13.66 -11.99
C LYS A 148 7.90 13.02 -10.83
N GLU A 149 8.19 13.75 -9.77
CA GLU A 149 8.91 13.27 -8.59
C GLU A 149 8.12 13.67 -7.34
N PRO A 150 7.79 12.72 -6.44
CA PRO A 150 6.95 13.02 -5.28
C PRO A 150 7.66 13.78 -4.17
N PHE A 151 8.99 13.67 -4.08
CA PHE A 151 9.80 14.21 -2.99
C PHE A 151 10.90 15.12 -3.57
N LYS A 152 10.90 16.41 -3.24
CA LYS A 152 11.92 17.37 -3.69
C LYS A 152 13.25 17.16 -2.97
N ARG A 153 13.20 16.87 -1.67
CA ARG A 153 14.37 16.57 -0.83
C ARG A 153 14.09 15.33 0.01
N LEU A 154 15.07 14.43 0.07
CA LEU A 154 15.07 13.27 0.94
C LEU A 154 16.21 13.42 1.94
N PHE A 155 15.89 13.30 3.23
CA PHE A 155 16.88 13.22 4.29
C PHE A 155 16.76 11.88 5.00
N THR A 156 17.81 11.07 4.94
CA THR A 156 17.82 9.76 5.59
C THR A 156 18.43 9.86 6.97
N GLN A 157 17.59 9.82 8.01
CA GLN A 157 18.06 9.88 9.38
C GLN A 157 18.88 8.64 9.75
N GLY A 158 19.90 8.83 10.60
CA GLY A 158 20.65 7.74 11.19
C GLY A 158 19.78 6.89 12.12
N MET A 159 20.17 5.64 12.29
CA MET A 159 19.48 4.74 13.21
C MET A 159 19.74 5.14 14.66
N VAL A 160 18.70 5.15 15.49
CA VAL A 160 18.87 5.36 16.93
C VAL A 160 19.41 4.07 17.55
N CYS A 161 20.56 4.18 18.22
CA CYS A 161 21.30 3.05 18.76
C CYS A 161 21.28 3.06 20.29
N LYS A 162 21.24 1.85 20.88
CA LYS A 162 21.42 1.60 22.31
C LYS A 162 22.24 0.34 22.49
N ASP A 163 23.19 0.36 23.43
CA ASP A 163 24.07 -0.76 23.74
C ASP A 163 24.88 -1.23 22.51
N GLY A 164 25.37 -0.26 21.71
CA GLY A 164 26.17 -0.52 20.51
C GLY A 164 25.40 -1.06 19.29
N ALA A 165 24.07 -1.11 19.35
CA ALA A 165 23.24 -1.66 18.30
C ALA A 165 22.00 -0.81 18.01
N ALA A 166 21.50 -0.88 16.76
CA ALA A 166 20.19 -0.35 16.41
C ALA A 166 19.09 -0.86 17.38
N MET A 167 18.25 0.04 17.87
CA MET A 167 17.14 -0.34 18.76
C MET A 167 16.13 -1.22 18.01
N SER A 168 15.80 -2.38 18.57
CA SER A 168 14.83 -3.31 17.96
C SER A 168 14.23 -4.26 19.00
N LYS A 169 13.00 -4.74 18.75
CA LYS A 169 12.33 -5.71 19.64
C LYS A 169 13.13 -7.00 19.81
N SER A 170 13.71 -7.52 18.72
CA SER A 170 14.49 -8.76 18.72
C SER A 170 15.73 -8.71 19.61
N LYS A 171 16.30 -7.51 19.83
CA LYS A 171 17.47 -7.31 20.68
C LYS A 171 17.12 -6.95 22.13
N GLY A 172 15.84 -6.75 22.45
CA GLY A 172 15.39 -6.35 23.79
C GLY A 172 15.88 -4.97 24.25
N ASN A 173 16.54 -4.20 23.38
CA ASN A 173 17.16 -2.90 23.71
C ASN A 173 16.21 -1.72 23.42
N ILE A 174 14.90 -1.94 23.40
CA ILE A 174 13.91 -0.88 23.15
C ILE A 174 13.80 0.05 24.37
N VAL A 175 13.67 1.34 24.10
CA VAL A 175 13.30 2.35 25.09
C VAL A 175 11.85 2.74 24.85
N ASN A 176 11.04 2.74 25.89
CA ASN A 176 9.66 3.22 25.81
C ASN A 176 9.67 4.75 25.97
N PRO A 177 9.34 5.54 24.92
CA PRO A 177 9.40 7.00 24.99
C PRO A 177 8.50 7.58 26.10
N GLY A 178 7.32 6.99 26.33
CA GLY A 178 6.40 7.44 27.38
C GLY A 178 7.01 7.41 28.78
N LYS A 179 7.85 6.41 29.08
CA LYS A 179 8.58 6.35 30.36
C LYS A 179 9.64 7.45 30.49
N ILE A 180 10.25 7.85 29.37
CA ILE A 180 11.26 8.92 29.33
C ILE A 180 10.57 10.27 29.46
N PHE A 181 9.49 10.51 28.70
CA PHE A 181 8.68 11.72 28.77
C PHE A 181 8.18 12.00 30.20
N SER A 182 7.62 10.99 30.87
CA SER A 182 7.14 11.16 32.25
C SER A 182 8.26 11.45 33.25
N LYS A 183 9.50 11.03 32.98
CA LYS A 183 10.62 11.19 33.90
C LYS A 183 11.39 12.49 33.68
N PHE A 184 11.58 12.91 32.44
CA PHE A 184 12.47 14.01 32.08
C PHE A 184 11.76 15.19 31.37
N GLY A 185 10.50 15.01 30.98
CA GLY A 185 9.78 15.97 30.14
C GLY A 185 10.04 15.74 28.64
N ILE A 186 9.13 16.27 27.81
CA ILE A 186 9.19 16.08 26.35
C ILE A 186 10.38 16.84 25.76
N ASP A 187 10.61 18.08 26.18
CA ASP A 187 11.65 18.93 25.57
C ASP A 187 13.08 18.43 25.82
N ALA A 188 13.31 17.72 26.93
CA ALA A 188 14.61 17.17 27.27
C ALA A 188 14.89 15.80 26.63
N THR A 189 13.88 15.18 26.00
CA THR A 189 13.91 13.82 25.45
C THR A 189 14.10 13.83 23.94
#